data_AF-A0A965NWU6-F1
#
_entry.id   AF-A0A965NWU6-F1
#
_cell.length_a   1.000
_cell.length_b   1.000
_cell.length_c   1.000
_cell.angle_alpha   90.00
_cell.angle_beta   90.00
_cell.angle_gamma   90.00
#
_symmetry.space_group_name_H-M   'P 1'
#
loop_
_entity.id
_entity.type
_entity.pdbx_description
1 polymer ?
#
loop_
_entity_poly.entity_id
_entity_poly.type
_entity_poly.pdbx_seq_one_letter_code
_entity_poly.pdbx_strand_id
1 'polypeptide(L)'
;MLESPTDVRTGEILAALGGRAIVLVGMMGSGKSAIGYRLAARLGLPFVDADAEIVRAAAGMPIGEIFAKYGEAYFRDGERRVIMRLLNAGQMVLATGGGAFMDVRTRDRIAQRGVSIWLDADLKTLMKRVRRKNDRPLLHTENPEETLRVLLEARRPIYQLADIRVPSHDAPQDAMVDETLDALVTGLEKLQKTRPIAPDKEIARIMTHLYPHRAAGDATDAAHREIIKVGLEGRAYDIVIGANLIEEAGVRIAALAPGAACAVITDENVARLHLAKLEKSLQDSGIRFSTIIVPAGESSKSLSVYGRVCDEVLAAKIERRDLVVAFGGGVVGDLAGFVAASVRRGSRFVQIPTTLLSQVDSSVGGKTGINSAYGKNLIGAFHQPALVLADVDVLRTLSPREFRAGYAEVVKYGLIGDARFFQWLEADAEAVFHSRAEQICAVAVSCETKANIVARDELEQGDRALLNLGHTFGHALEALMHYNSERLVHGEGVAIGMVCAMRFSQKLGFCSWEDVERVERHLVGVGLPTKINDIPGWSDDAEAILKAMYQDKKVEGGALTFILTHGIGEAFIAKGVDPQQVRAFLIEELERT
;
A
#
# COMPACT_ATOMS: atom_id res chain seq x y z
N MET A 1 -39.49 -22.34 -14.37
CA MET A 1 -38.68 -21.11 -14.50
C MET A 1 -38.99 -20.53 -15.86
N LEU A 2 -39.76 -19.44 -15.90
CA LEU A 2 -40.03 -18.72 -17.15
C LEU A 2 -38.82 -17.80 -17.38
N GLU A 3 -38.05 -18.05 -18.43
CA GLU A 3 -37.02 -17.11 -18.89
C GLU A 3 -37.71 -15.78 -19.21
N SER A 4 -37.34 -14.73 -18.47
CA SER A 4 -37.68 -13.36 -18.81
C SER A 4 -37.12 -13.07 -20.21
N PRO A 5 -37.89 -12.44 -21.13
CA PRO A 5 -37.34 -12.02 -22.41
C PRO A 5 -36.10 -11.17 -22.16
N THR A 6 -34.97 -11.59 -22.73
CA THR A 6 -33.69 -10.88 -22.59
C THR A 6 -33.84 -9.55 -23.29
N ASP A 7 -33.79 -8.47 -22.52
CA ASP A 7 -33.85 -7.11 -23.05
C ASP A 7 -32.68 -6.92 -24.03
N VAL A 8 -32.98 -6.58 -25.28
CA VAL A 8 -31.97 -6.44 -26.35
C VAL A 8 -30.90 -5.40 -25.97
N ARG A 9 -31.26 -4.41 -25.14
CA ARG A 9 -30.36 -3.38 -24.62
C ARG A 9 -29.28 -3.94 -23.69
N THR A 10 -29.53 -5.06 -23.01
CA THR A 10 -28.60 -5.63 -22.01
C THR A 10 -27.25 -5.99 -22.63
N GLY A 11 -27.24 -6.67 -23.78
CA GLY A 11 -25.99 -7.06 -24.44
C GLY A 11 -25.16 -5.86 -24.88
N GLU A 12 -25.82 -4.84 -25.43
CA GLU A 12 -25.21 -3.58 -25.85
C GLU A 12 -24.59 -2.82 -24.66
N ILE A 13 -25.35 -2.67 -23.57
CA ILE A 13 -24.88 -2.00 -22.36
C ILE A 13 -23.68 -2.73 -21.76
N LEU A 14 -23.73 -4.06 -21.63
CA LEU A 14 -22.63 -4.83 -21.03
C LEU A 14 -21.36 -4.75 -21.89
N ALA A 15 -21.49 -4.86 -23.22
CA ALA A 15 -20.37 -4.69 -24.13
C ALA A 15 -19.78 -3.28 -24.02
N ALA A 16 -20.63 -2.25 -23.96
CA ALA A 16 -20.20 -0.86 -23.90
C ALA A 16 -19.56 -0.48 -22.55
N LEU A 17 -19.98 -1.12 -21.46
CA LEU A 17 -19.36 -0.96 -20.15
C LEU A 17 -17.94 -1.54 -20.11
N GLY A 18 -17.67 -2.64 -20.81
CA GLY A 18 -16.35 -3.27 -20.87
C GLY A 18 -15.76 -3.54 -19.48
N GLY A 19 -16.53 -4.23 -18.62
CA GLY A 19 -16.10 -4.59 -17.25
C GLY A 19 -16.26 -3.49 -16.18
N ARG A 20 -16.56 -2.24 -16.57
CA ARG A 20 -16.78 -1.13 -15.62
C ARG A 20 -18.08 -1.26 -14.84
N ALA A 21 -18.07 -0.82 -13.58
CA ALA A 21 -19.26 -0.79 -12.73
C ALA A 21 -20.25 0.32 -13.12
N ILE A 22 -21.55 0.11 -12.90
CA ILE A 22 -22.55 1.18 -12.91
C ILE A 22 -22.67 1.74 -11.50
N VAL A 23 -22.47 3.04 -11.32
CA VAL A 23 -22.46 3.67 -9.99
C VAL A 23 -23.60 4.67 -9.86
N LEU A 24 -24.59 4.35 -9.04
CA LEU A 24 -25.76 5.19 -8.81
C LEU A 24 -25.45 6.23 -7.73
N VAL A 25 -25.56 7.52 -8.10
CA VAL A 25 -25.30 8.67 -7.24
C VAL A 25 -26.53 9.58 -7.14
N GLY A 26 -26.60 10.40 -6.09
CA GLY A 26 -27.70 11.35 -5.88
C GLY A 26 -28.19 11.40 -4.44
N MET A 27 -29.14 12.30 -4.18
CA MET A 27 -29.64 12.57 -2.82
C MET A 27 -30.29 11.36 -2.16
N MET A 28 -30.37 11.37 -0.83
CA MET A 28 -31.12 10.36 -0.09
C MET A 28 -32.60 10.37 -0.51
N GLY A 29 -33.18 9.21 -0.83
CA GLY A 29 -34.56 9.12 -1.34
C GLY A 29 -34.72 9.23 -2.86
N SER A 30 -33.63 9.45 -3.61
CA SER A 30 -33.63 9.46 -5.09
C SER A 30 -33.92 8.09 -5.73
N GLY A 31 -33.85 6.99 -4.97
CA GLY A 31 -34.18 5.65 -5.46
C GLY A 31 -32.97 4.73 -5.74
N LYS A 32 -31.73 5.17 -5.47
CA LYS A 32 -30.49 4.41 -5.75
C LYS A 32 -30.57 2.91 -5.44
N SER A 33 -30.88 2.51 -4.20
CA SER A 33 -30.92 1.10 -3.84
C SER A 33 -32.07 0.33 -4.53
N ALA A 34 -33.23 0.97 -4.71
CA ALA A 34 -34.41 0.33 -5.28
C ALA A 34 -34.32 0.16 -6.81
N ILE A 35 -33.81 1.17 -7.51
CA ILE A 35 -33.54 1.12 -8.95
C ILE A 35 -32.32 0.26 -9.22
N GLY A 36 -31.24 0.41 -8.44
CA GLY A 36 -30.02 -0.36 -8.60
C GLY A 36 -30.22 -1.86 -8.47
N TYR A 37 -30.98 -2.32 -7.47
CA TYR A 37 -31.28 -3.75 -7.31
C TYR A 37 -31.98 -4.35 -8.54
N ARG A 38 -32.95 -3.64 -9.12
CA ARG A 38 -33.69 -4.10 -10.31
C ARG A 38 -32.89 -3.97 -11.59
N LEU A 39 -32.14 -2.89 -11.72
CA LEU A 39 -31.23 -2.67 -12.84
C LEU A 39 -30.19 -3.79 -12.91
N ALA A 40 -29.60 -4.15 -11.76
CA ALA A 40 -28.66 -5.26 -11.65
C ALA A 40 -29.29 -6.58 -12.07
N ALA A 41 -30.52 -6.86 -11.62
CA ALA A 41 -31.26 -8.06 -12.01
C ALA A 41 -31.56 -8.11 -13.52
N ARG A 42 -31.93 -6.98 -14.14
CA ARG A 42 -32.15 -6.88 -15.60
C ARG A 42 -30.87 -7.07 -16.42
N LEU A 43 -29.73 -6.63 -15.88
CA LEU A 43 -28.42 -6.73 -16.54
C LEU A 43 -27.66 -8.02 -16.21
N GLY A 44 -28.15 -8.85 -15.29
CA GLY A 44 -27.43 -10.04 -14.82
C GLY A 44 -26.15 -9.71 -14.03
N LEU A 45 -26.08 -8.55 -13.39
CA LEU A 45 -24.93 -8.08 -12.61
C LEU A 45 -25.18 -8.22 -11.10
N PRO A 46 -24.12 -8.34 -10.27
CA PRO A 46 -24.23 -8.18 -8.82
C PRO A 46 -24.71 -6.78 -8.45
N PHE A 47 -25.57 -6.69 -7.43
CA PHE A 47 -25.95 -5.42 -6.80
C PHE A 47 -25.24 -5.27 -5.45
N VAL A 48 -24.66 -4.10 -5.20
CA VAL A 48 -24.05 -3.77 -3.90
C VAL A 48 -24.52 -2.39 -3.45
N ASP A 49 -24.88 -2.26 -2.17
CA ASP A 49 -25.16 -0.99 -1.50
C ASP A 49 -23.97 -0.63 -0.60
N ALA A 50 -23.29 0.48 -0.88
CA ALA A 50 -22.09 0.89 -0.16
C ALA A 50 -22.36 1.14 1.33
N ASP A 51 -23.53 1.68 1.68
CA ASP A 51 -23.87 1.95 3.08
C ASP A 51 -23.98 0.64 3.87
N ALA A 52 -24.51 -0.43 3.25
CA ALA A 52 -24.58 -1.76 3.86
C ALA A 52 -23.20 -2.42 4.03
N GLU A 53 -22.30 -2.23 3.06
CA GLU A 53 -20.93 -2.72 3.14
C GLU A 53 -20.09 -1.99 4.19
N ILE A 54 -20.32 -0.69 4.40
CA ILE A 54 -19.70 0.07 5.50
C ILE A 54 -20.12 -0.50 6.86
N VAL A 55 -21.43 -0.74 7.06
CA VAL A 55 -21.94 -1.35 8.30
C VAL A 55 -21.36 -2.75 8.51
N ARG A 56 -21.26 -3.56 7.45
CA ARG A 56 -20.62 -4.89 7.51
C ARG A 56 -19.15 -4.78 7.91
N ALA A 57 -18.40 -3.86 7.31
CA ALA A 57 -16.99 -3.62 7.65
C ALA A 57 -16.81 -3.12 9.09
N ALA A 58 -17.81 -2.41 9.64
CA ALA A 58 -17.86 -1.94 11.02
C ALA A 58 -18.47 -2.97 11.99
N ALA A 59 -18.41 -4.26 11.67
CA ALA A 59 -18.94 -5.36 12.48
C ALA A 59 -20.44 -5.20 12.87
N GLY A 60 -21.24 -4.62 11.97
CA GLY A 60 -22.66 -4.39 12.17
C GLY A 60 -23.02 -3.08 12.87
N MET A 61 -22.03 -2.23 13.19
CA MET A 61 -22.29 -0.93 13.83
C MET A 61 -23.09 0.00 12.91
N PRO A 62 -24.24 0.54 13.35
CA PRO A 62 -25.02 1.49 12.56
C PRO A 62 -24.22 2.76 12.24
N ILE A 63 -24.47 3.36 11.07
CA ILE A 63 -23.75 4.57 10.62
C ILE A 63 -23.84 5.71 11.65
N GLY A 64 -25.00 5.90 12.28
CA GLY A 64 -25.16 6.93 13.32
C GLY A 64 -24.20 6.75 14.51
N GLU A 65 -23.95 5.51 14.93
CA GLU A 65 -22.99 5.20 16.00
C GLU A 65 -21.54 5.39 15.54
N ILE A 66 -21.23 5.05 14.28
CA ILE A 66 -19.90 5.31 13.70
C ILE A 66 -19.58 6.80 13.74
N PHE A 67 -20.53 7.65 13.34
CA PHE A 67 -20.38 9.11 13.42
C PHE A 67 -20.21 9.59 14.86
N ALA A 68 -21.03 9.12 15.79
CA ALA A 68 -20.96 9.53 17.18
C ALA A 68 -19.64 9.13 17.85
N LYS A 69 -19.10 7.96 17.52
CA LYS A 69 -17.92 7.38 18.17
C LYS A 69 -16.60 7.82 17.52
N TYR A 70 -16.57 7.95 16.20
CA TYR A 70 -15.34 8.17 15.43
C TYR A 70 -15.34 9.46 14.60
N GLY A 71 -16.46 10.17 14.54
CA GLY A 71 -16.60 11.41 13.79
C GLY A 71 -16.80 11.22 12.28
N GLU A 72 -17.17 12.31 11.61
CA GLU A 72 -17.48 12.29 10.17
C GLU A 72 -16.23 12.00 9.31
N ALA A 73 -15.07 12.55 9.66
CA ALA A 73 -13.84 12.35 8.88
C ALA A 73 -13.48 10.85 8.77
N TYR A 74 -13.59 10.10 9.87
CA TYR A 74 -13.38 8.66 9.89
C TYR A 74 -14.39 7.92 9.02
N PHE A 75 -15.68 8.29 9.11
CA PHE A 75 -16.72 7.71 8.27
C PHE A 75 -16.45 7.96 6.79
N ARG A 76 -16.11 9.19 6.39
CA ARG A 76 -15.83 9.54 4.99
C ARG A 76 -14.63 8.79 4.43
N ASP A 77 -13.60 8.62 5.24
CA ASP A 77 -12.42 7.83 4.89
C ASP A 77 -12.76 6.34 4.72
N GLY A 78 -13.63 5.80 5.59
CA GLY A 78 -14.20 4.46 5.45
C GLY A 78 -15.10 4.28 4.23
N GLU A 79 -16.00 5.23 3.98
CA GLU A 79 -16.89 5.28 2.81
C GLU A 79 -16.07 5.26 1.51
N ARG A 80 -15.00 6.07 1.45
CA ARG A 80 -14.06 6.06 0.33
C ARG A 80 -13.43 4.67 0.16
N ARG A 81 -12.81 4.10 1.20
CA ARG A 81 -12.18 2.76 1.12
C ARG A 81 -13.14 1.67 0.62
N VAL A 82 -14.37 1.65 1.12
CA VAL A 82 -15.38 0.67 0.72
C VAL A 82 -15.72 0.81 -0.76
N ILE A 83 -15.99 2.03 -1.24
CA ILE A 83 -16.30 2.28 -2.64
C ILE A 83 -15.12 1.91 -3.54
N MET A 84 -13.90 2.28 -3.17
CA MET A 84 -12.68 1.93 -3.92
C MET A 84 -12.53 0.40 -4.05
N ARG A 85 -12.69 -0.33 -2.93
CA ARG A 85 -12.64 -1.81 -2.90
C ARG A 85 -13.69 -2.41 -3.82
N LEU A 86 -14.92 -1.91 -3.78
CA LEU A 86 -16.03 -2.41 -4.60
C LEU A 86 -15.79 -2.16 -6.09
N LEU A 87 -15.31 -0.97 -6.46
CA LEU A 87 -14.95 -0.66 -7.85
C LEU A 87 -13.79 -1.49 -8.40
N ASN A 88 -12.97 -2.08 -7.53
CA ASN A 88 -11.88 -2.99 -7.91
C ASN A 88 -12.31 -4.46 -7.98
N ALA A 89 -13.42 -4.83 -7.35
CA ALA A 89 -13.87 -6.22 -7.29
C ALA A 89 -14.44 -6.74 -8.62
N GLY A 90 -14.77 -5.83 -9.55
CA GLY A 90 -15.25 -6.17 -10.89
C GLY A 90 -16.56 -5.47 -11.26
N GLN A 91 -17.19 -5.97 -12.33
CA GLN A 91 -18.40 -5.38 -12.89
C GLN A 91 -19.62 -5.60 -11.98
N MET A 92 -20.29 -4.51 -11.58
CA MET A 92 -21.47 -4.55 -10.70
C MET A 92 -22.35 -3.30 -10.88
N VAL A 93 -23.52 -3.31 -10.23
CA VAL A 93 -24.31 -2.09 -9.98
C VAL A 93 -24.12 -1.68 -8.51
N LEU A 94 -23.50 -0.53 -8.29
CA LEU A 94 -23.16 0.02 -6.99
C LEU A 94 -24.05 1.20 -6.63
N ALA A 95 -24.81 1.12 -5.54
CA ALA A 95 -25.49 2.27 -4.95
C ALA A 95 -24.59 2.94 -3.89
N THR A 96 -24.36 4.24 -4.01
CA THR A 96 -23.52 4.97 -3.04
C THR A 96 -24.31 5.66 -1.95
N GLY A 97 -23.65 5.98 -0.83
CA GLY A 97 -24.16 6.95 0.13
C GLY A 97 -24.36 8.34 -0.50
N GLY A 98 -25.24 9.16 0.08
CA GLY A 98 -25.56 10.47 -0.48
C GLY A 98 -24.38 11.46 -0.46
N GLY A 99 -23.39 11.26 0.42
CA GLY A 99 -22.20 12.12 0.49
C GLY A 99 -21.02 11.62 -0.33
N ALA A 100 -21.01 10.34 -0.73
CA ALA A 100 -19.87 9.70 -1.40
C ALA A 100 -19.34 10.46 -2.62
N PHE A 101 -20.22 10.92 -3.50
CA PHE A 101 -19.84 11.63 -4.73
C PHE A 101 -19.30 13.05 -4.50
N MET A 102 -19.36 13.55 -3.26
CA MET A 102 -18.81 14.87 -2.91
C MET A 102 -17.27 14.84 -2.79
N ASP A 103 -16.69 13.69 -2.45
CA ASP A 103 -15.24 13.52 -2.39
C ASP A 103 -14.66 13.38 -3.82
N VAL A 104 -13.66 14.22 -4.13
CA VAL A 104 -13.04 14.27 -5.46
C VAL A 104 -12.37 12.95 -5.83
N ARG A 105 -11.73 12.27 -4.88
CA ARG A 105 -11.04 10.99 -5.14
C ARG A 105 -12.04 9.88 -5.42
N THR A 106 -13.18 9.88 -4.73
CA THR A 106 -14.28 8.96 -5.04
C THR A 106 -14.79 9.18 -6.47
N ARG A 107 -14.96 10.45 -6.89
CA ARG A 107 -15.35 10.76 -8.27
C ARG A 107 -14.30 10.29 -9.26
N ASP A 108 -13.03 10.61 -9.04
CA ASP A 108 -11.94 10.21 -9.93
C ASP A 108 -11.87 8.69 -10.09
N ARG A 109 -12.11 7.93 -9.01
CA ARG A 109 -12.16 6.48 -9.10
C ARG A 109 -13.37 5.96 -9.86
N ILE A 110 -14.57 6.47 -9.56
CA ILE A 110 -15.78 6.12 -10.32
C ILE A 110 -15.55 6.42 -11.79
N ALA A 111 -14.90 7.53 -12.08
CA ALA A 111 -14.53 7.89 -13.43
C ALA A 111 -13.62 6.79 -14.03
N GLN A 112 -12.53 6.40 -13.36
CA GLN A 112 -11.59 5.38 -13.88
C GLN A 112 -12.22 3.98 -14.06
N ARG A 113 -13.09 3.54 -13.15
CA ARG A 113 -13.52 2.14 -13.03
C ARG A 113 -15.03 1.91 -13.22
N GLY A 114 -15.78 2.97 -13.48
CA GLY A 114 -17.23 2.93 -13.51
C GLY A 114 -17.86 3.95 -14.47
N VAL A 115 -19.19 3.96 -14.46
CA VAL A 115 -20.04 4.94 -15.12
C VAL A 115 -21.05 5.43 -14.10
N SER A 116 -20.98 6.71 -13.77
CA SER A 116 -21.84 7.34 -12.78
C SER A 116 -23.20 7.74 -13.37
N ILE A 117 -24.27 7.33 -12.69
CA ILE A 117 -25.65 7.73 -13.02
C ILE A 117 -26.21 8.55 -11.87
N TRP A 118 -26.47 9.82 -12.12
CA TRP A 118 -27.18 10.68 -11.20
C TRP A 118 -28.69 10.49 -11.33
N LEU A 119 -29.30 9.96 -10.26
CA LEU A 119 -30.75 9.93 -10.09
C LEU A 119 -31.22 11.29 -9.54
N ASP A 120 -31.70 12.15 -10.44
CA ASP A 120 -32.07 13.54 -10.17
C ASP A 120 -33.54 13.66 -9.75
N ALA A 121 -33.80 13.60 -8.44
CA ALA A 121 -35.12 13.81 -7.87
C ALA A 121 -35.27 15.23 -7.33
N ASP A 122 -36.44 15.83 -7.55
CA ASP A 122 -36.79 17.13 -6.99
C ASP A 122 -37.08 17.07 -5.48
N LEU A 123 -37.04 18.24 -4.82
CA LEU A 123 -37.26 18.34 -3.37
C LEU A 123 -38.59 17.72 -2.93
N LYS A 124 -39.66 17.92 -3.72
CA LYS A 124 -41.00 17.39 -3.42
C LYS A 124 -41.01 15.86 -3.40
N THR A 125 -40.38 15.23 -4.39
CA THR A 125 -40.25 13.76 -4.50
C THR A 125 -39.38 13.21 -3.39
N LEU A 126 -38.25 13.84 -3.09
CA LEU A 126 -37.36 13.44 -2.02
C LEU A 126 -38.08 13.49 -0.66
N MET A 127 -38.79 14.59 -0.36
CA MET A 127 -39.55 14.75 0.88
C MET A 127 -40.63 13.67 1.05
N LYS A 128 -41.41 13.37 0.00
CA LYS A 128 -42.43 12.32 0.01
C LYS A 128 -41.84 10.94 0.33
N ARG A 129 -40.66 10.63 -0.21
CA ARG A 129 -40.00 9.33 -0.05
C ARG A 129 -39.26 9.19 1.26
N VAL A 130 -38.70 10.28 1.78
CA VAL A 130 -37.90 10.25 3.01
C VAL A 130 -38.78 10.27 4.26
N ARG A 131 -39.92 10.99 4.25
CA ARG A 131 -40.90 10.98 5.37
C ARG A 131 -41.46 9.59 5.72
N ARG A 132 -41.33 8.61 4.83
CA ARG A 132 -41.83 7.23 5.02
C ARG A 132 -40.83 6.29 5.72
N LYS A 133 -39.59 6.73 6.03
CA LYS A 133 -38.55 5.90 6.68
C LYS A 133 -37.96 6.64 7.89
N ASN A 134 -38.11 6.07 9.09
CA ASN A 134 -37.74 6.67 10.39
C ASN A 134 -36.23 6.58 10.76
N ASP A 135 -35.33 6.29 9.82
CA ASP A 135 -33.97 5.83 10.14
C ASP A 135 -32.87 6.71 9.49
N ARG A 136 -33.05 8.05 9.50
CA ARG A 136 -32.14 8.98 8.82
C ARG A 136 -31.66 10.12 9.74
N PRO A 137 -30.51 9.95 10.41
CA PRO A 137 -30.00 10.90 11.42
C PRO A 137 -29.89 12.36 10.93
N LEU A 138 -29.53 12.59 9.66
CA LEU A 138 -29.36 13.92 9.06
C LEU A 138 -30.66 14.73 8.90
N LEU A 139 -31.83 14.13 9.15
CA LEU A 139 -33.13 14.77 9.03
C LEU A 139 -33.88 14.84 10.37
N HIS A 140 -33.19 14.58 11.48
CA HIS A 140 -33.70 14.77 12.83
C HIS A 140 -33.44 16.23 13.25
N THR A 141 -33.92 17.18 12.45
CA THR A 141 -33.80 18.63 12.67
C THR A 141 -35.19 19.24 12.86
N GLU A 142 -35.26 20.46 13.43
CA GLU A 142 -36.53 21.17 13.64
C GLU A 142 -37.29 21.44 12.32
N ASN A 143 -36.57 21.55 11.20
CA ASN A 143 -37.14 21.70 9.86
C ASN A 143 -36.42 20.79 8.83
N PRO A 144 -36.86 19.53 8.68
CA PRO A 144 -36.23 18.56 7.78
C PRO A 144 -36.31 18.95 6.30
N GLU A 145 -37.34 19.71 5.92
CA GLU A 145 -37.54 20.19 4.54
C GLU A 145 -36.48 21.21 4.16
N GLU A 146 -36.23 22.16 5.06
CA GLU A 146 -35.20 23.17 4.89
C GLU A 146 -33.79 22.56 4.90
N THR A 147 -33.51 21.63 5.82
CA THR A 147 -32.23 20.89 5.84
C THR A 147 -31.99 20.15 4.52
N LEU A 148 -33.02 19.48 3.98
CA LEU A 148 -32.90 18.76 2.72
C LEU A 148 -32.72 19.70 1.53
N ARG A 149 -33.37 20.87 1.53
CA ARG A 149 -33.22 21.92 0.52
C ARG A 149 -31.78 22.43 0.47
N VAL A 150 -31.22 22.83 1.62
CA VAL A 150 -29.82 23.31 1.73
C VAL A 150 -28.83 22.25 1.25
N LEU A 151 -29.02 20.99 1.67
CA LEU A 151 -28.17 19.89 1.21
C LEU A 151 -28.27 19.65 -0.30
N LEU A 152 -29.48 19.70 -0.86
CA LEU A 152 -29.69 19.52 -2.29
C LEU A 152 -29.04 20.66 -3.08
N GLU A 153 -29.20 21.92 -2.66
CA GLU A 153 -28.58 23.09 -3.29
C GLU A 153 -27.05 22.99 -3.28
N ALA A 154 -26.45 22.59 -2.16
CA ALA A 154 -25.00 22.43 -2.06
C ALA A 154 -24.44 21.27 -2.90
N ARG A 155 -25.18 20.15 -3.03
CA ARG A 155 -24.69 18.94 -3.70
C ARG A 155 -25.00 18.88 -5.19
N ARG A 156 -26.03 19.58 -5.65
CA ARG A 156 -26.48 19.53 -7.05
C ARG A 156 -25.39 19.90 -8.07
N PRO A 157 -24.57 20.96 -7.87
CA PRO A 157 -23.46 21.25 -8.80
C PRO A 157 -22.46 20.10 -8.92
N ILE A 158 -22.28 19.33 -7.85
CA ILE A 158 -21.37 18.17 -7.85
C ILE A 158 -22.01 16.95 -8.49
N TYR A 159 -23.29 16.67 -8.23
CA TYR A 159 -23.99 15.57 -8.91
C TYR A 159 -24.13 15.79 -10.42
N GLN A 160 -24.16 17.05 -10.88
CA GLN A 160 -24.15 17.38 -12.31
C GLN A 160 -22.88 16.91 -13.04
N LEU A 161 -21.81 16.61 -12.32
CA LEU A 161 -20.58 16.04 -12.88
C LEU A 161 -20.71 14.55 -13.22
N ALA A 162 -21.82 13.89 -12.86
CA ALA A 162 -22.04 12.49 -13.21
C ALA A 162 -22.14 12.30 -14.72
N ASP A 163 -21.71 11.12 -15.20
CA ASP A 163 -21.63 10.80 -16.61
C ASP A 163 -23.01 10.80 -17.28
N ILE A 164 -24.03 10.31 -16.56
CA ILE A 164 -25.40 10.17 -17.05
C ILE A 164 -26.37 10.75 -16.03
N ARG A 165 -27.37 11.51 -16.48
CA ARG A 165 -28.46 12.02 -15.65
C ARG A 165 -29.77 11.33 -16.00
N VAL A 166 -30.45 10.80 -14.98
CA VAL A 166 -31.79 10.22 -15.09
C VAL A 166 -32.72 10.98 -14.13
N PRO A 167 -33.75 11.67 -14.63
CA PRO A 167 -34.77 12.28 -13.78
C PRO A 167 -35.44 11.21 -12.91
N SER A 168 -35.49 11.41 -11.60
CA SER A 168 -36.16 10.47 -10.68
C SER A 168 -37.48 11.07 -10.20
N HIS A 169 -38.57 10.62 -10.80
CA HIS A 169 -39.92 11.13 -10.58
C HIS A 169 -40.86 10.03 -10.02
N ASP A 170 -42.11 10.37 -9.74
CA ASP A 170 -43.10 9.48 -9.12
C ASP A 170 -43.70 8.50 -10.15
N ALA A 171 -42.88 7.55 -10.60
CA ALA A 171 -43.27 6.47 -11.51
C ALA A 171 -43.02 5.08 -10.88
N PRO A 172 -43.67 4.01 -11.42
CA PRO A 172 -43.35 2.64 -11.05
C PRO A 172 -41.85 2.34 -11.21
N GLN A 173 -41.30 1.53 -10.31
CA GLN A 173 -39.86 1.24 -10.28
C GLN A 173 -39.36 0.59 -11.56
N ASP A 174 -40.19 -0.22 -12.23
CA ASP A 174 -39.82 -0.86 -13.50
C ASP A 174 -39.73 0.16 -14.65
N ALA A 175 -40.65 1.13 -14.70
CA ALA A 175 -40.57 2.23 -15.68
C ALA A 175 -39.30 3.07 -15.47
N MET A 176 -38.94 3.35 -14.21
CA MET A 176 -37.69 4.05 -13.89
C MET A 176 -36.43 3.24 -14.27
N VAL A 177 -36.49 1.91 -14.19
CA VAL A 177 -35.40 1.04 -14.64
C VAL A 177 -35.29 1.07 -16.17
N ASP A 178 -36.41 1.01 -16.88
CA ASP A 178 -36.42 1.13 -18.35
C ASP A 178 -35.88 2.49 -18.81
N GLU A 179 -36.27 3.59 -18.17
CA GLU A 179 -35.70 4.93 -18.43
C GLU A 179 -34.18 4.97 -18.15
N THR A 180 -33.72 4.26 -17.11
CA THR A 180 -32.29 4.17 -16.79
C THR A 180 -31.52 3.36 -17.83
N LEU A 181 -32.10 2.28 -18.35
CA LEU A 181 -31.52 1.49 -19.44
C LEU A 181 -31.39 2.31 -20.73
N ASP A 182 -32.42 3.09 -21.10
CA ASP A 182 -32.39 3.97 -22.28
C ASP A 182 -31.33 5.08 -22.14
N ALA A 183 -31.22 5.66 -20.95
CA ALA A 183 -30.18 6.64 -20.64
C ALA A 183 -28.78 6.03 -20.67
N LEU A 184 -28.62 4.76 -20.26
CA LEU A 184 -27.37 4.01 -20.33
C LEU A 184 -26.92 3.79 -21.77
N VAL A 185 -27.82 3.32 -22.65
CA VAL A 185 -27.50 3.14 -24.08
C VAL A 185 -26.99 4.45 -24.68
N THR A 186 -27.78 5.52 -24.56
CA THR A 186 -27.43 6.83 -25.13
C THR A 186 -26.18 7.45 -24.48
N GLY A 187 -26.04 7.26 -23.16
CA GLY A 187 -24.94 7.83 -22.38
C GLY A 187 -23.61 7.14 -22.67
N LEU A 188 -23.60 5.81 -22.74
CA LEU A 188 -22.40 5.01 -23.01
C LEU A 188 -21.85 5.28 -24.41
N GLU A 189 -22.70 5.43 -25.42
CA GLU A 189 -22.27 5.82 -26.77
C GLU A 189 -21.52 7.17 -26.78
N LYS A 190 -22.01 8.15 -26.01
CA LYS A 190 -21.36 9.46 -25.89
C LYS A 190 -20.05 9.35 -25.11
N LEU A 191 -20.06 8.61 -24.01
CA LEU A 191 -18.88 8.42 -23.15
C LEU A 191 -17.77 7.69 -23.88
N GLN A 192 -18.06 6.70 -24.70
CA GLN A 192 -17.02 6.01 -25.48
C GLN A 192 -16.27 6.95 -26.45
N LYS A 193 -16.92 8.02 -26.90
CA LYS A 193 -16.32 9.04 -27.78
C LYS A 193 -15.46 10.05 -27.02
N THR A 194 -15.84 10.40 -25.78
CA THR A 194 -15.16 11.43 -24.97
C THR A 194 -14.18 10.86 -23.95
N ARG A 195 -14.37 9.59 -23.61
CA ARG A 195 -13.66 8.86 -22.57
C ARG A 195 -13.56 7.39 -22.96
N PRO A 196 -12.62 7.04 -23.85
CA PRO A 196 -12.40 5.64 -24.22
C PRO A 196 -12.13 4.82 -22.96
N ILE A 197 -12.61 3.57 -22.94
CA ILE A 197 -12.33 2.62 -21.87
C ILE A 197 -10.82 2.59 -21.72
N ALA A 198 -10.31 3.03 -20.55
CA ALA A 198 -8.91 2.84 -20.24
C ALA A 198 -8.67 1.34 -20.42
N PRO A 199 -7.77 0.92 -21.34
CA PRO A 199 -7.58 -0.49 -21.62
C PRO A 199 -7.40 -1.17 -20.29
N ASP A 200 -8.20 -2.22 -20.04
CA ASP A 200 -8.07 -3.07 -18.85
C ASP A 200 -6.59 -3.23 -18.62
N LYS A 201 -6.14 -2.59 -17.53
CA LYS A 201 -4.77 -2.38 -17.15
C LYS A 201 -3.84 -3.24 -18.02
N GLU A 202 -3.12 -2.61 -18.95
CA GLU A 202 -1.86 -3.13 -19.48
C GLU A 202 -0.84 -3.38 -18.34
N ILE A 203 -1.24 -3.53 -17.08
CA ILE A 203 -0.43 -4.06 -15.98
C ILE A 203 0.14 -5.43 -16.33
N ALA A 204 -0.67 -6.29 -16.95
CA ALA A 204 -0.15 -7.54 -17.48
C ALA A 204 0.92 -7.25 -18.55
N ARG A 205 0.69 -6.31 -19.48
CA ARG A 205 1.63 -6.00 -20.56
C ARG A 205 2.93 -5.31 -20.12
N ILE A 206 2.84 -4.30 -19.25
CA ILE A 206 3.95 -3.54 -18.67
C ILE A 206 4.89 -4.48 -17.90
N MET A 207 4.33 -5.44 -17.15
CA MET A 207 5.13 -6.47 -16.48
C MET A 207 5.61 -7.57 -17.44
N THR A 208 4.85 -7.95 -18.48
CA THR A 208 5.28 -9.01 -19.40
C THR A 208 6.44 -8.67 -20.31
N HIS A 209 6.68 -7.39 -20.58
CA HIS A 209 7.86 -7.04 -21.35
C HIS A 209 9.15 -7.17 -20.52
N LEU A 210 9.08 -6.89 -19.21
CA LEU A 210 10.21 -7.10 -18.29
C LEU A 210 10.29 -8.57 -17.83
N TYR A 211 9.16 -9.25 -17.71
CA TYR A 211 9.01 -10.61 -17.18
C TYR A 211 7.91 -11.40 -17.92
N PRO A 212 8.21 -11.97 -19.11
CA PRO A 212 7.23 -12.56 -20.03
C PRO A 212 6.36 -13.68 -19.44
N HIS A 213 6.83 -14.33 -18.38
CA HIS A 213 6.12 -15.42 -17.71
C HIS A 213 4.99 -14.98 -16.78
N ARG A 214 4.93 -13.69 -16.41
CA ARG A 214 3.88 -13.13 -15.53
C ARG A 214 2.57 -12.80 -16.28
N ALA A 215 2.50 -13.05 -17.60
CA ALA A 215 1.36 -12.75 -18.48
C ALA A 215 0.13 -13.64 -18.29
N ALA A 216 0.32 -14.86 -17.80
CA ALA A 216 -0.50 -15.99 -18.23
C ALA A 216 -1.36 -16.62 -17.13
N GLY A 217 -1.43 -16.02 -15.94
CA GLY A 217 -2.30 -16.50 -14.87
C GLY A 217 -3.50 -15.57 -14.69
N ASP A 218 -4.72 -16.11 -14.71
CA ASP A 218 -5.92 -15.40 -14.26
C ASP A 218 -5.66 -14.82 -12.85
N ALA A 219 -5.45 -13.49 -12.80
CA ALA A 219 -5.00 -12.75 -11.63
C ALA A 219 -6.13 -12.50 -10.60
N THR A 220 -6.92 -13.53 -10.31
CA THR A 220 -7.96 -13.52 -9.28
C THR A 220 -7.84 -14.68 -8.29
N ASP A 221 -6.91 -15.61 -8.50
CA ASP A 221 -6.85 -16.81 -7.67
C ASP A 221 -6.03 -16.59 -6.39
N ALA A 222 -6.60 -17.01 -5.25
CA ALA A 222 -5.95 -16.98 -3.94
C ALA A 222 -4.70 -17.88 -3.85
N ALA A 223 -4.41 -18.62 -4.92
CA ALA A 223 -3.25 -19.50 -5.08
C ALA A 223 -2.04 -18.86 -5.79
N HIS A 224 -2.13 -17.63 -6.32
CA HIS A 224 -1.01 -16.99 -7.02
C HIS A 224 0.20 -16.79 -6.11
N ARG A 225 1.38 -17.16 -6.62
CA ARG A 225 2.68 -17.08 -5.93
C ARG A 225 3.77 -16.69 -6.90
N GLU A 226 4.71 -15.90 -6.38
CA GLU A 226 5.96 -15.56 -7.06
C GLU A 226 7.13 -16.15 -6.25
N ILE A 227 8.16 -16.62 -6.96
CA ILE A 227 9.40 -17.10 -6.35
C ILE A 227 10.56 -16.35 -6.98
N ILE A 228 11.27 -15.56 -6.20
CA ILE A 228 12.46 -14.82 -6.63
C ILE A 228 13.69 -15.54 -6.08
N LYS A 229 14.60 -15.92 -6.98
CA LYS A 229 15.87 -16.54 -6.58
C LYS A 229 16.95 -15.49 -6.41
N VAL A 230 17.54 -15.42 -5.22
CA VAL A 230 18.71 -14.56 -4.97
C VAL A 230 19.97 -15.34 -5.32
N GLY A 231 20.57 -15.00 -6.47
CA GLY A 231 21.76 -15.67 -6.98
C GLY A 231 23.04 -15.23 -6.26
N LEU A 232 23.48 -16.02 -5.28
CA LEU A 232 24.79 -15.85 -4.63
C LEU A 232 25.55 -17.18 -4.67
N GLU A 233 26.84 -17.13 -5.01
CA GLU A 233 27.67 -18.33 -5.14
C GLU A 233 27.69 -19.13 -3.81
N GLY A 234 27.21 -20.37 -3.86
CA GLY A 234 27.11 -21.28 -2.71
C GLY A 234 26.10 -20.87 -1.61
N ARG A 235 25.41 -19.73 -1.75
CA ARG A 235 24.52 -19.15 -0.72
C ARG A 235 23.19 -18.66 -1.31
N ALA A 236 22.80 -19.22 -2.46
CA ALA A 236 21.53 -18.89 -3.08
C ALA A 236 20.34 -19.31 -2.20
N TYR A 237 19.30 -18.51 -2.20
CA TYR A 237 18.05 -18.76 -1.49
C TYR A 237 16.86 -18.25 -2.28
N ASP A 238 15.68 -18.78 -1.94
CA ASP A 238 14.42 -18.36 -2.53
C ASP A 238 13.71 -17.37 -1.63
N ILE A 239 13.06 -16.39 -2.26
CA ILE A 239 12.05 -15.52 -1.67
C ILE A 239 10.72 -15.98 -2.23
N VAL A 240 9.88 -16.55 -1.38
CA VAL A 240 8.52 -16.97 -1.74
C VAL A 240 7.56 -15.86 -1.34
N ILE A 241 6.76 -15.40 -2.29
CA ILE A 241 5.84 -14.27 -2.13
C ILE A 241 4.44 -14.74 -2.49
N GLY A 242 3.47 -14.49 -1.62
CA GLY A 242 2.12 -15.01 -1.80
C GLY A 242 1.24 -14.81 -0.57
N ALA A 243 0.05 -15.39 -0.60
CA ALA A 243 -0.85 -15.43 0.56
C ALA A 243 -0.75 -16.76 1.31
N ASN A 244 -1.04 -16.72 2.62
CA ASN A 244 -1.10 -17.89 3.53
C ASN A 244 0.24 -18.66 3.62
N LEU A 245 1.36 -17.98 3.47
CA LEU A 245 2.69 -18.60 3.57
C LEU A 245 3.08 -18.90 5.02
N ILE A 246 2.50 -18.23 6.02
CA ILE A 246 2.72 -18.58 7.43
C ILE A 246 2.15 -19.97 7.73
N GLU A 247 0.95 -20.28 7.25
CA GLU A 247 0.35 -21.59 7.42
C GLU A 247 1.16 -22.71 6.73
N GLU A 248 1.96 -22.37 5.71
CA GLU A 248 2.85 -23.29 5.00
C GLU A 248 4.29 -23.32 5.52
N ALA A 249 4.64 -22.46 6.47
CA ALA A 249 6.02 -22.27 6.91
C ALA A 249 6.66 -23.58 7.38
N GLY A 250 5.93 -24.40 8.15
CA GLY A 250 6.42 -25.69 8.65
C GLY A 250 6.77 -26.67 7.53
N VAL A 251 5.91 -26.83 6.52
CA VAL A 251 6.16 -27.73 5.40
C VAL A 251 7.39 -27.28 4.61
N ARG A 252 7.52 -25.97 4.37
CA ARG A 252 8.65 -25.39 3.65
C ARG A 252 9.95 -25.51 4.42
N ILE A 253 9.91 -25.28 5.74
CA ILE A 253 11.07 -25.43 6.62
C ILE A 253 11.49 -26.91 6.70
N ALA A 254 10.54 -27.83 6.83
CA ALA A 254 10.83 -29.27 6.85
C ALA A 254 11.49 -29.75 5.54
N ALA A 255 11.05 -29.21 4.40
CA ALA A 255 11.68 -29.50 3.10
C ALA A 255 13.10 -28.91 2.99
N LEU A 256 13.31 -27.69 3.49
CA LEU A 256 14.60 -26.99 3.49
C LEU A 256 15.63 -27.66 4.43
N ALA A 257 15.19 -28.10 5.61
CA ALA A 257 16.04 -28.66 6.64
C ALA A 257 15.33 -29.83 7.37
N PRO A 258 15.31 -31.04 6.78
CA PRO A 258 14.66 -32.19 7.38
C PRO A 258 15.19 -32.51 8.78
N GLY A 259 14.28 -32.63 9.76
CA GLY A 259 14.59 -32.95 11.15
C GLY A 259 15.20 -31.81 11.97
N ALA A 260 15.36 -30.61 11.41
CA ALA A 260 15.85 -29.45 12.13
C ALA A 260 14.80 -28.94 13.14
N ALA A 261 15.27 -28.52 14.32
CA ALA A 261 14.47 -27.71 15.24
C ALA A 261 14.56 -26.22 14.89
N CYS A 262 13.66 -25.42 15.46
CA CYS A 262 13.61 -23.97 15.24
C CYS A 262 13.65 -23.16 16.54
N ALA A 263 14.41 -22.07 16.56
CA ALA A 263 14.17 -20.96 17.49
C ALA A 263 13.43 -19.83 16.77
N VAL A 264 12.17 -19.61 17.11
CA VAL A 264 11.35 -18.52 16.58
C VAL A 264 11.62 -17.27 17.41
N ILE A 265 12.11 -16.21 16.77
CA ILE A 265 12.31 -14.90 17.39
C ILE A 265 11.27 -13.95 16.80
N THR A 266 10.45 -13.34 17.66
CA THR A 266 9.37 -12.42 17.28
C THR A 266 9.23 -11.28 18.28
N ASP A 267 8.59 -10.19 17.89
CA ASP A 267 8.15 -9.14 18.82
C ASP A 267 6.76 -9.43 19.42
N GLU A 268 6.41 -8.73 20.49
CA GLU A 268 5.13 -8.84 21.21
C GLU A 268 3.89 -8.58 20.34
N ASN A 269 3.94 -7.63 19.40
CA ASN A 269 2.80 -7.29 18.54
C ASN A 269 2.53 -8.40 17.53
N VAL A 270 3.59 -8.86 16.85
CA VAL A 270 3.52 -9.97 15.89
C VAL A 270 3.16 -11.27 16.60
N ALA A 271 3.70 -11.49 17.81
CA ALA A 271 3.37 -12.65 18.62
C ALA A 271 1.86 -12.73 18.90
N ARG A 272 1.28 -11.63 19.38
CA ARG A 272 -0.16 -11.56 19.68
C ARG A 272 -1.05 -11.82 18.45
N LEU A 273 -0.63 -11.38 17.27
CA LEU A 273 -1.47 -11.41 16.07
C LEU A 273 -1.33 -12.70 15.26
N HIS A 274 -0.11 -13.23 15.13
CA HIS A 274 0.20 -14.21 14.09
C HIS A 274 0.98 -15.44 14.56
N LEU A 275 1.59 -15.43 15.74
CA LEU A 275 2.45 -16.54 16.20
C LEU A 275 1.71 -17.86 16.31
N ALA A 276 0.47 -17.87 16.78
CA ALA A 276 -0.32 -19.10 16.89
C ALA A 276 -0.45 -19.84 15.54
N LYS A 277 -0.51 -19.11 14.42
CA LYS A 277 -0.55 -19.70 13.08
C LYS A 277 0.78 -20.34 12.70
N LEU A 278 1.89 -19.65 12.96
CA LEU A 278 3.23 -20.16 12.69
C LEU A 278 3.54 -21.39 13.55
N GLU A 279 3.27 -21.32 14.85
CA GLU A 279 3.46 -22.44 15.77
C GLU A 279 2.63 -23.66 15.34
N LYS A 280 1.37 -23.45 14.96
CA LYS A 280 0.54 -24.53 14.41
C LYS A 280 1.16 -25.15 13.16
N SER A 281 1.63 -24.35 12.21
CA SER A 281 2.28 -24.84 10.98
C SER A 281 3.53 -25.69 11.30
N LEU A 282 4.36 -25.25 12.25
CA LEU A 282 5.53 -25.99 12.72
C LEU A 282 5.14 -27.31 13.42
N GLN A 283 4.13 -27.27 14.31
CA GLN A 283 3.61 -28.45 15.02
C GLN A 283 3.05 -29.50 14.04
N ASP A 284 2.21 -29.08 13.10
CA ASP A 284 1.60 -29.95 12.10
C ASP A 284 2.66 -30.61 11.20
N SER A 285 3.82 -29.98 11.06
CA SER A 285 4.99 -30.50 10.32
C SER A 285 5.96 -31.31 11.19
N GLY A 286 5.63 -31.54 12.47
CA GLY A 286 6.47 -32.30 13.40
C GLY A 286 7.79 -31.61 13.79
N ILE A 287 7.89 -30.29 13.61
CA ILE A 287 9.10 -29.53 13.92
C ILE A 287 9.12 -29.19 15.41
N ARG A 288 10.21 -29.55 16.10
CA ARG A 288 10.46 -29.05 17.46
C ARG A 288 10.83 -27.57 17.39
N PHE A 289 10.21 -26.73 18.21
CA PHE A 289 10.58 -25.32 18.28
C PHE A 289 10.51 -24.74 19.69
N SER A 290 11.20 -23.60 19.86
CA SER A 290 11.10 -22.71 21.02
C SER A 290 10.81 -21.29 20.54
N THR A 291 9.98 -20.56 21.26
CA THR A 291 9.64 -19.16 20.92
C THR A 291 10.31 -18.20 21.90
N ILE A 292 10.95 -17.17 21.34
CA ILE A 292 11.63 -16.08 22.05
C ILE A 292 10.95 -14.77 21.66
N ILE A 293 10.35 -14.11 22.64
CA ILE A 293 9.63 -12.85 22.45
C ILE A 293 10.51 -11.68 22.92
N VAL A 294 10.60 -10.65 22.08
CA VAL A 294 11.29 -9.39 22.38
C VAL A 294 10.27 -8.23 22.45
N PRO A 295 10.57 -7.15 23.18
CA PRO A 295 9.73 -5.95 23.14
C PRO A 295 9.58 -5.42 21.71
N ALA A 296 8.43 -4.84 21.38
CA ALA A 296 8.23 -4.23 20.07
C ALA A 296 8.99 -2.90 19.93
N GLY A 297 9.46 -2.60 18.71
CA GLY A 297 10.06 -1.31 18.36
C GLY A 297 11.60 -1.31 18.27
N GLU A 298 12.13 -0.19 17.78
CA GLU A 298 13.56 -0.03 17.43
C GLU A 298 14.51 -0.22 18.62
N SER A 299 14.06 0.04 19.86
CA SER A 299 14.85 -0.14 21.08
C SER A 299 15.29 -1.58 21.33
N SER A 300 14.60 -2.56 20.73
CA SER A 300 15.00 -3.97 20.78
C SER A 300 16.26 -4.28 19.98
N LYS A 301 16.68 -3.39 19.07
CA LYS A 301 17.98 -3.49 18.40
C LYS A 301 19.09 -2.95 19.30
N SER A 302 19.35 -3.63 20.40
CA SER A 302 20.38 -3.24 21.38
C SER A 302 21.25 -4.42 21.79
N LEU A 303 22.45 -4.13 22.29
CA LEU A 303 23.41 -5.14 22.77
C LEU A 303 22.83 -6.01 23.89
N SER A 304 22.03 -5.42 24.78
CA SER A 304 21.41 -6.13 25.90
C SER A 304 20.37 -7.15 25.41
N VAL A 305 19.47 -6.74 24.52
CA VAL A 305 18.46 -7.64 23.95
C VAL A 305 19.13 -8.72 23.09
N TYR A 306 20.11 -8.35 22.28
CA TYR A 306 20.89 -9.29 21.48
C TYR A 306 21.59 -10.37 22.32
N GLY A 307 22.27 -9.98 23.41
CA GLY A 307 22.93 -10.92 24.32
C GLY A 307 21.94 -11.90 24.95
N ARG A 308 20.82 -11.38 25.48
CA ARG A 308 19.73 -12.20 26.03
C ARG A 308 19.21 -13.21 25.01
N VAL A 309 18.91 -12.77 23.79
CA VAL A 309 18.34 -13.64 22.76
C VAL A 309 19.36 -14.72 22.33
N CYS A 310 20.66 -14.40 22.27
CA CYS A 310 21.71 -15.41 22.05
C CYS A 310 21.69 -16.50 23.13
N ASP A 311 21.60 -16.11 24.41
CA ASP A 311 21.56 -17.04 25.54
C ASP A 311 20.30 -17.91 25.52
N GLU A 312 19.13 -17.32 25.20
CA GLU A 312 17.87 -18.05 25.09
C GLU A 312 17.88 -19.06 23.93
N VAL A 313 18.45 -18.71 22.77
CA VAL A 313 18.64 -19.65 21.65
C VAL A 313 19.54 -20.82 22.05
N LEU A 314 20.63 -20.55 22.77
CA LEU A 314 21.54 -21.60 23.26
C LEU A 314 20.86 -22.49 24.33
N ALA A 315 20.09 -21.88 25.23
CA ALA A 315 19.33 -22.59 26.27
C ALA A 315 18.26 -23.53 25.69
N ALA A 316 17.65 -23.15 24.56
CA ALA A 316 16.70 -23.98 23.81
C ALA A 316 17.33 -25.22 23.13
N LYS A 317 18.65 -25.41 23.28
CA LYS A 317 19.41 -26.51 22.68
C LYS A 317 19.21 -26.58 21.17
N ILE A 318 19.28 -25.41 20.54
CA ILE A 318 19.36 -25.28 19.08
C ILE A 318 20.80 -25.62 18.67
N GLU A 319 20.93 -26.65 17.83
CA GLU A 319 22.19 -27.15 17.32
C GLU A 319 22.58 -26.46 16.00
N ARG A 320 23.80 -26.71 15.51
CA ARG A 320 24.31 -26.07 14.28
C ARG A 320 23.48 -26.36 13.02
N ARG A 321 22.78 -27.51 12.99
CA ARG A 321 21.92 -27.90 11.87
C ARG A 321 20.48 -27.39 12.02
N ASP A 322 20.13 -26.84 13.17
CA ASP A 322 18.82 -26.24 13.43
C ASP A 322 18.73 -24.84 12.80
N LEU A 323 17.57 -24.22 12.94
CA LEU A 323 17.24 -22.95 12.30
C LEU A 323 16.86 -21.88 13.32
N VAL A 324 17.27 -20.65 13.05
CA VAL A 324 16.62 -19.47 13.62
C VAL A 324 15.51 -19.02 12.66
N VAL A 325 14.34 -18.68 13.18
CA VAL A 325 13.22 -18.13 12.40
C VAL A 325 12.99 -16.70 12.85
N ALA A 326 13.30 -15.73 11.98
CA ALA A 326 13.03 -14.32 12.21
C ALA A 326 11.59 -14.02 11.77
N PHE A 327 10.68 -13.84 12.73
CA PHE A 327 9.26 -13.62 12.46
C PHE A 327 8.84 -12.23 12.91
N GLY A 328 8.81 -11.27 11.99
CA GLY A 328 8.51 -9.88 12.34
C GLY A 328 8.87 -8.86 11.27
N GLY A 329 8.85 -7.58 11.66
CA GLY A 329 9.34 -6.48 10.82
C GLY A 329 10.87 -6.45 10.72
N GLY A 330 11.41 -5.39 10.11
CA GLY A 330 12.86 -5.23 9.91
C GLY A 330 13.67 -5.26 11.20
N VAL A 331 13.09 -4.78 12.32
CA VAL A 331 13.73 -4.84 13.64
C VAL A 331 14.05 -6.26 14.07
N VAL A 332 13.06 -7.15 14.01
CA VAL A 332 13.22 -8.56 14.35
C VAL A 332 14.12 -9.25 13.32
N GLY A 333 13.96 -8.93 12.03
CA GLY A 333 14.79 -9.46 10.94
C GLY A 333 16.29 -9.24 11.18
N ASP A 334 16.68 -7.99 11.48
CA ASP A 334 18.07 -7.62 11.73
C ASP A 334 18.61 -8.28 13.01
N LEU A 335 17.84 -8.23 14.10
CA LEU A 335 18.24 -8.81 15.38
C LEU A 335 18.42 -10.33 15.28
N ALA A 336 17.41 -11.04 14.78
CA ALA A 336 17.40 -12.49 14.66
C ALA A 336 18.43 -12.98 13.63
N GLY A 337 18.61 -12.24 12.53
CA GLY A 337 19.66 -12.51 11.55
C GLY A 337 21.05 -12.38 12.16
N PHE A 338 21.28 -11.37 13.01
CA PHE A 338 22.58 -11.19 13.67
C PHE A 338 22.82 -12.23 14.77
N VAL A 339 21.77 -12.62 15.50
CA VAL A 339 21.81 -13.77 16.42
C VAL A 339 22.21 -15.02 15.65
N ALA A 340 21.56 -15.29 14.50
CA ALA A 340 21.88 -16.45 13.67
C ALA A 340 23.31 -16.42 13.13
N ALA A 341 23.84 -15.25 12.76
CA ALA A 341 25.21 -15.09 12.31
C ALA A 341 26.24 -15.45 13.41
N SER A 342 25.90 -15.21 14.67
CA SER A 342 26.84 -15.31 15.79
C SER A 342 26.73 -16.61 16.58
N VAL A 343 25.51 -17.08 16.86
CA VAL A 343 25.31 -18.32 17.63
C VAL A 343 25.91 -19.50 16.88
N ARG A 344 26.74 -20.27 17.59
CA ARG A 344 27.53 -21.39 17.02
C ARG A 344 28.41 -20.99 15.81
N ARG A 345 28.79 -19.71 15.71
CA ARG A 345 29.58 -19.13 14.62
C ARG A 345 28.88 -19.24 13.24
N GLY A 346 27.56 -19.11 13.24
CA GLY A 346 26.74 -19.16 12.04
C GLY A 346 25.80 -20.35 12.05
N SER A 347 24.53 -20.05 12.25
CA SER A 347 23.40 -20.97 12.11
C SER A 347 22.57 -20.55 10.90
N ARG A 348 21.89 -21.53 10.28
CA ARG A 348 20.95 -21.22 9.19
C ARG A 348 19.77 -20.44 9.76
N PHE A 349 19.18 -19.57 8.96
CA PHE A 349 17.96 -18.87 9.38
C PHE A 349 16.98 -18.67 8.24
N VAL A 350 15.71 -18.53 8.60
CA VAL A 350 14.58 -18.23 7.71
C VAL A 350 14.02 -16.88 8.12
N GLN A 351 13.71 -16.02 7.15
CA GLN A 351 12.95 -14.80 7.41
C GLN A 351 11.49 -14.96 7.02
N ILE A 352 10.61 -14.49 7.90
CA ILE A 352 9.17 -14.38 7.65
C ILE A 352 8.79 -12.91 7.93
N PRO A 353 9.05 -12.00 6.97
CA PRO A 353 8.83 -10.57 7.13
C PRO A 353 7.35 -10.20 7.22
N THR A 354 6.96 -9.42 8.24
CA THR A 354 5.55 -9.06 8.51
C THR A 354 5.19 -7.58 8.30
N THR A 355 6.11 -6.76 7.79
CA THR A 355 5.81 -5.41 7.33
C THR A 355 6.09 -5.29 5.83
N LEU A 356 5.41 -4.37 5.14
CA LEU A 356 5.68 -4.17 3.71
C LEU A 356 7.14 -3.77 3.49
N LEU A 357 7.68 -2.89 4.35
CA LEU A 357 9.08 -2.49 4.34
C LEU A 357 10.03 -3.69 4.43
N SER A 358 9.78 -4.62 5.36
CA SER A 358 10.66 -5.78 5.49
C SER A 358 10.49 -6.78 4.36
N GLN A 359 9.30 -6.89 3.77
CA GLN A 359 9.05 -7.73 2.61
C GLN A 359 9.77 -7.22 1.36
N VAL A 360 9.78 -5.91 1.12
CA VAL A 360 10.37 -5.35 -0.11
C VAL A 360 11.84 -5.03 -0.01
N ASP A 361 12.33 -4.68 1.18
CA ASP A 361 13.69 -4.21 1.37
C ASP A 361 14.46 -5.08 2.39
N SER A 362 14.20 -4.97 3.69
CA SER A 362 15.13 -5.48 4.72
C SER A 362 15.35 -7.00 4.71
N SER A 363 14.43 -7.79 4.15
CA SER A 363 14.58 -9.25 4.07
C SER A 363 15.51 -9.74 2.98
N VAL A 364 15.94 -8.85 2.07
CA VAL A 364 16.80 -9.19 0.95
C VAL A 364 18.18 -8.55 1.14
N GLY A 365 19.23 -9.35 0.95
CA GLY A 365 20.62 -8.88 0.87
C GLY A 365 21.45 -8.98 2.16
N GLY A 366 20.96 -9.72 3.16
CA GLY A 366 21.78 -10.29 4.23
C GLY A 366 22.42 -9.30 5.21
N LYS A 367 22.08 -8.02 5.18
CA LYS A 367 22.52 -7.08 6.24
C LYS A 367 21.73 -7.40 7.51
N THR A 368 22.43 -7.66 8.60
CA THR A 368 21.84 -7.95 9.91
C THR A 368 22.59 -7.15 10.96
N GLY A 369 21.94 -6.74 12.05
CA GLY A 369 22.64 -5.98 13.08
C GLY A 369 21.75 -5.34 14.14
N ILE A 370 22.42 -4.58 15.00
CA ILE A 370 21.84 -3.86 16.12
C ILE A 370 22.43 -2.45 16.21
N ASN A 371 21.76 -1.62 17.00
CA ASN A 371 22.16 -0.26 17.26
C ASN A 371 23.15 -0.21 18.43
N SER A 372 23.98 0.84 18.46
CA SER A 372 24.81 1.20 19.59
C SER A 372 24.47 2.60 20.07
N ALA A 373 25.06 3.02 21.20
CA ALA A 373 24.94 4.40 21.68
C ALA A 373 25.49 5.44 20.67
N TYR A 374 26.29 5.00 19.69
CA TYR A 374 26.89 5.86 18.66
C TYR A 374 26.09 5.89 17.36
N GLY A 375 25.04 5.07 17.20
CA GLY A 375 24.19 5.09 16.00
C GLY A 375 23.53 3.76 15.64
N LYS A 376 22.63 3.81 14.65
CA LYS A 376 21.91 2.65 14.14
C LYS A 376 22.79 1.73 13.29
N ASN A 377 22.54 0.42 13.37
CA ASN A 377 23.16 -0.60 12.49
C ASN A 377 24.69 -0.54 12.42
N LEU A 378 25.38 -0.13 13.49
CA LEU A 378 26.84 -0.04 13.53
C LEU A 378 27.51 -1.36 13.93
N ILE A 379 26.77 -2.29 14.52
CA ILE A 379 27.25 -3.61 14.94
C ILE A 379 26.39 -4.66 14.24
N GLY A 380 27.01 -5.53 13.46
CA GLY A 380 26.25 -6.49 12.65
C GLY A 380 27.11 -7.41 11.81
N ALA A 381 26.46 -8.17 10.93
CA ALA A 381 27.11 -9.10 10.01
C ALA A 381 26.34 -9.17 8.67
N PHE A 382 27.07 -9.47 7.60
CA PHE A 382 26.48 -9.95 6.36
C PHE A 382 26.20 -11.46 6.50
N HIS A 383 24.93 -11.83 6.69
CA HIS A 383 24.46 -13.20 6.87
C HIS A 383 23.19 -13.44 6.07
N GLN A 384 23.28 -14.29 5.04
CA GLN A 384 22.16 -14.54 4.12
C GLN A 384 21.16 -15.54 4.72
N PRO A 385 19.84 -15.31 4.57
CA PRO A 385 18.84 -16.31 4.94
C PRO A 385 18.93 -17.53 4.02
N ALA A 386 18.40 -18.65 4.49
CA ALA A 386 18.22 -19.85 3.68
C ALA A 386 16.87 -19.86 2.92
N LEU A 387 15.92 -19.04 3.37
CA LEU A 387 14.58 -18.89 2.79
C LEU A 387 13.94 -17.59 3.32
N VAL A 388 13.18 -16.91 2.47
CA VAL A 388 12.30 -15.80 2.86
C VAL A 388 10.85 -16.14 2.50
N LEU A 389 9.92 -15.95 3.43
CA LEU A 389 8.47 -16.15 3.23
C LEU A 389 7.74 -14.82 3.40
N ALA A 390 7.52 -14.10 2.30
CA ALA A 390 6.80 -12.84 2.26
C ALA A 390 5.29 -13.08 2.09
N ASP A 391 4.62 -13.36 3.21
CA ASP A 391 3.17 -13.52 3.25
C ASP A 391 2.46 -12.16 3.16
N VAL A 392 1.74 -11.87 2.08
CA VAL A 392 1.03 -10.59 1.94
C VAL A 392 -0.20 -10.49 2.85
N ASP A 393 -0.69 -11.60 3.39
CA ASP A 393 -1.88 -11.60 4.24
C ASP A 393 -1.67 -10.95 5.61
N VAL A 394 -0.43 -10.97 6.11
CA VAL A 394 -0.07 -10.32 7.38
C VAL A 394 -0.23 -8.81 7.32
N LEU A 395 -0.10 -8.22 6.11
CA LEU A 395 -0.16 -6.79 5.89
C LEU A 395 -1.56 -6.22 6.18
N ARG A 396 -2.61 -7.05 6.18
CA ARG A 396 -3.97 -6.63 6.58
C ARG A 396 -4.07 -6.14 8.02
N THR A 397 -3.15 -6.58 8.88
CA THR A 397 -3.09 -6.16 10.29
C THR A 397 -2.09 -5.03 10.53
N LEU A 398 -1.33 -4.63 9.50
CA LEU A 398 -0.36 -3.55 9.58
C LEU A 398 -1.09 -2.20 9.66
N SER A 399 -0.56 -1.27 10.45
CA SER A 399 -1.16 0.06 10.51
C SER A 399 -1.04 0.75 9.15
N PRO A 400 -2.00 1.62 8.77
CA PRO A 400 -1.90 2.38 7.50
C PRO A 400 -0.61 3.19 7.38
N ARG A 401 -0.09 3.74 8.50
CA ARG A 401 1.16 4.50 8.54
C ARG A 401 2.36 3.63 8.19
N GLU A 402 2.48 2.46 8.82
CA GLU A 402 3.57 1.51 8.55
C GLU A 402 3.49 0.91 7.14
N PHE A 403 2.27 0.69 6.63
CA PHE A 403 2.09 0.26 5.24
C PHE A 403 2.62 1.32 4.27
N ARG A 404 2.23 2.59 4.45
CA ARG A 404 2.73 3.72 3.64
C ARG A 404 4.24 3.84 3.74
N ALA A 405 4.82 3.68 4.94
CA ALA A 405 6.26 3.71 5.13
C ALA A 405 6.96 2.63 4.28
N GLY A 406 6.43 1.40 4.23
CA GLY A 406 6.93 0.37 3.32
C GLY A 406 6.70 0.69 1.84
N TYR A 407 5.59 1.35 1.51
CA TYR A 407 5.29 1.76 0.14
C TYR A 407 6.29 2.80 -0.41
N ALA A 408 6.88 3.64 0.45
CA ALA A 408 7.96 4.55 0.04
C ALA A 408 9.15 3.78 -0.58
N GLU A 409 9.50 2.62 -0.02
CA GLU A 409 10.55 1.75 -0.55
C GLU A 409 10.14 1.11 -1.88
N VAL A 410 8.86 0.77 -2.05
CA VAL A 410 8.32 0.28 -3.34
C VAL A 410 8.52 1.34 -4.43
N VAL A 411 8.15 2.59 -4.14
CA VAL A 411 8.35 3.72 -5.07
C VAL A 411 9.82 3.90 -5.40
N LYS A 412 10.71 3.81 -4.40
CA LYS A 412 12.16 3.95 -4.57
C LYS A 412 12.72 3.03 -5.65
N TYR A 413 12.28 1.77 -5.73
CA TYR A 413 12.75 0.86 -6.78
C TYR A 413 12.35 1.30 -8.18
N GLY A 414 11.14 1.88 -8.35
CA GLY A 414 10.73 2.49 -9.61
C GLY A 414 11.60 3.70 -9.98
N LEU A 415 11.97 4.53 -9.00
CA LEU A 415 12.81 5.71 -9.24
C LEU A 415 14.27 5.37 -9.54
N ILE A 416 14.80 4.28 -8.97
CA ILE A 416 16.20 3.91 -9.13
C ILE A 416 16.50 3.38 -10.53
N GLY A 417 15.65 2.48 -11.05
CA GLY A 417 16.00 1.71 -12.24
C GLY A 417 14.84 1.22 -13.10
N ASP A 418 13.59 1.58 -12.77
CA ASP A 418 12.43 1.05 -13.48
C ASP A 418 11.29 2.08 -13.59
N ALA A 419 11.41 2.94 -14.61
CA ALA A 419 10.38 3.93 -14.91
C ALA A 419 9.01 3.34 -15.19
N ARG A 420 8.96 2.10 -15.70
CA ARG A 420 7.71 1.40 -16.01
C ARG A 420 7.03 0.91 -14.75
N PHE A 421 7.80 0.43 -13.77
CA PHE A 421 7.27 0.11 -12.45
C PHE A 421 6.73 1.36 -11.75
N PHE A 422 7.41 2.50 -11.87
CA PHE A 422 6.85 3.76 -11.36
C PHE A 422 5.53 4.15 -12.06
N GLN A 423 5.46 4.05 -13.40
CA GLN A 423 4.22 4.29 -14.15
C GLN A 423 3.09 3.33 -13.73
N TRP A 424 3.42 2.08 -13.43
CA TRP A 424 2.49 1.09 -12.91
C TRP A 424 1.93 1.50 -11.54
N LEU A 425 2.79 2.00 -10.65
CA LEU A 425 2.38 2.56 -9.35
C LEU A 425 1.50 3.81 -9.54
N GLU A 426 1.89 4.74 -10.43
CA GLU A 426 1.11 5.94 -10.74
C GLU A 426 -0.29 5.63 -11.27
N ALA A 427 -0.43 4.57 -12.08
CA ALA A 427 -1.71 4.20 -12.65
C ALA A 427 -2.74 3.79 -11.59
N ASP A 428 -2.31 3.12 -10.51
CA ASP A 428 -3.22 2.63 -9.47
C ASP A 428 -2.54 2.26 -8.14
N ALA A 429 -1.95 3.24 -7.47
CA ALA A 429 -1.24 3.05 -6.20
C ALA A 429 -2.09 2.34 -5.13
N GLU A 430 -3.37 2.72 -5.02
CA GLU A 430 -4.34 2.18 -4.06
C GLU A 430 -4.58 0.67 -4.22
N ALA A 431 -4.35 0.11 -5.42
CA ALA A 431 -4.46 -1.33 -5.61
C ALA A 431 -3.42 -2.10 -4.77
N VAL A 432 -2.22 -1.56 -4.58
CA VAL A 432 -1.19 -2.15 -3.70
C VAL A 432 -1.67 -2.18 -2.24
N PHE A 433 -2.53 -1.26 -1.82
CA PHE A 433 -3.03 -1.23 -0.44
C PHE A 433 -4.13 -2.27 -0.18
N HIS A 434 -4.79 -2.77 -1.23
CA HIS A 434 -6.07 -3.47 -1.09
C HIS A 434 -6.20 -4.78 -1.86
N SER A 435 -5.34 -5.03 -2.84
CA SER A 435 -5.36 -6.24 -3.65
C SER A 435 -4.14 -7.10 -3.39
N ARG A 436 -4.37 -8.38 -3.10
CA ARG A 436 -3.32 -9.38 -2.92
C ARG A 436 -2.44 -9.49 -4.18
N ALA A 437 -3.03 -9.46 -5.37
CA ALA A 437 -2.29 -9.60 -6.62
C ALA A 437 -1.30 -8.44 -6.81
N GLU A 438 -1.76 -7.21 -6.63
CA GLU A 438 -0.90 -6.03 -6.71
C GLU A 438 0.13 -5.96 -5.56
N GLN A 439 -0.18 -6.45 -4.36
CA GLN A 439 0.79 -6.60 -3.27
C GLN A 439 1.90 -7.59 -3.64
N ILE A 440 1.53 -8.79 -4.10
CA ILE A 440 2.49 -9.81 -4.54
C ILE A 440 3.36 -9.27 -5.66
N CYS A 441 2.77 -8.58 -6.64
CA CYS A 441 3.47 -7.97 -7.75
C CYS A 441 4.49 -6.90 -7.28
N ALA A 442 4.05 -5.96 -6.43
CA ALA A 442 4.90 -4.90 -5.90
C ALA A 442 6.07 -5.45 -5.06
N VAL A 443 5.81 -6.45 -4.22
CA VAL A 443 6.86 -7.13 -3.43
C VAL A 443 7.81 -7.88 -4.36
N ALA A 444 7.30 -8.62 -5.35
CA ALA A 444 8.13 -9.39 -6.28
C ALA A 444 9.10 -8.53 -7.08
N VAL A 445 8.61 -7.43 -7.67
CA VAL A 445 9.44 -6.51 -8.45
C VAL A 445 10.50 -5.83 -7.57
N SER A 446 10.12 -5.47 -6.34
CA SER A 446 11.04 -4.88 -5.37
C SER A 446 12.15 -5.86 -4.97
N CYS A 447 11.78 -7.08 -4.58
CA CYS A 447 12.72 -8.14 -4.22
C CYS A 447 13.65 -8.50 -5.38
N GLU A 448 13.12 -8.58 -6.60
CA GLU A 448 13.88 -8.89 -7.82
C GLU A 448 14.88 -7.79 -8.16
N THR A 449 14.45 -6.52 -8.12
CA THR A 449 15.33 -5.37 -8.31
C THR A 449 16.46 -5.37 -7.28
N LYS A 450 16.13 -5.58 -6.01
CA LYS A 450 17.13 -5.65 -4.94
C LYS A 450 18.05 -6.86 -5.07
N ALA A 451 17.52 -8.04 -5.42
CA ALA A 451 18.31 -9.25 -5.62
C ALA A 451 19.31 -9.08 -6.76
N ASN A 452 18.90 -8.46 -7.88
CA ASN A 452 19.76 -8.15 -9.01
C ASN A 452 20.90 -7.19 -8.64
N ILE A 453 20.62 -6.18 -7.82
CA ILE A 453 21.64 -5.24 -7.31
C ILE A 453 22.58 -5.95 -6.33
N VAL A 454 22.05 -6.74 -5.39
CA VAL A 454 22.85 -7.49 -4.42
C VAL A 454 23.75 -8.53 -5.09
N ALA A 455 23.29 -9.18 -6.16
CA ALA A 455 24.09 -10.15 -6.90
C ALA A 455 25.30 -9.50 -7.61
N ARG A 456 25.17 -8.22 -8.01
CA ARG A 456 26.28 -7.44 -8.60
C ARG A 456 27.22 -6.88 -7.54
N ASP A 457 26.69 -6.54 -6.36
CA ASP A 457 27.43 -5.89 -5.27
C ASP A 457 26.90 -6.31 -3.88
N GLU A 458 27.33 -7.47 -3.40
CA GLU A 458 26.85 -8.00 -2.10
C GLU A 458 27.36 -7.14 -0.92
N LEU A 459 28.59 -6.62 -0.99
CA LEU A 459 29.27 -5.97 0.14
C LEU A 459 29.22 -4.44 0.11
N GLU A 460 28.38 -3.86 -0.76
CA GLU A 460 28.12 -2.43 -0.84
C GLU A 460 29.38 -1.59 -1.15
N GLN A 461 30.09 -1.96 -2.21
CA GLN A 461 31.28 -1.27 -2.70
C GLN A 461 31.05 -0.50 -4.01
N GLY A 462 29.85 -0.57 -4.59
CA GLY A 462 29.50 0.03 -5.88
C GLY A 462 27.99 0.18 -6.06
N ASP A 463 27.42 -0.58 -7.01
CA ASP A 463 26.02 -0.45 -7.46
C ASP A 463 24.98 -0.53 -6.33
N ARG A 464 25.27 -1.25 -5.23
CA ARG A 464 24.33 -1.34 -4.10
C ARG A 464 24.08 0.00 -3.43
N ALA A 465 24.97 0.98 -3.63
CA ALA A 465 24.76 2.35 -3.19
C ALA A 465 23.49 2.98 -3.80
N LEU A 466 23.07 2.58 -5.00
CA LEU A 466 21.85 3.11 -5.66
C LEU A 466 20.58 2.90 -4.81
N LEU A 467 20.54 1.84 -3.99
CA LEU A 467 19.44 1.59 -3.04
C LEU A 467 19.28 2.70 -2.00
N ASN A 468 20.24 3.61 -1.89
CA ASN A 468 20.21 4.73 -0.96
C ASN A 468 19.60 6.01 -1.57
N LEU A 469 18.87 5.94 -2.69
CA LEU A 469 18.08 7.07 -3.17
C LEU A 469 17.19 7.61 -2.03
N GLY A 470 17.28 8.92 -1.79
CA GLY A 470 16.62 9.62 -0.69
C GLY A 470 17.21 9.41 0.70
N HIS A 471 18.02 8.38 0.93
CA HIS A 471 18.47 8.01 2.28
C HIS A 471 19.46 9.00 2.88
N THR A 472 20.28 9.69 2.08
CA THR A 472 21.21 10.71 2.62
C THR A 472 20.45 11.86 3.30
N PHE A 473 19.35 12.31 2.71
CA PHE A 473 18.44 13.27 3.34
C PHE A 473 17.64 12.59 4.47
N GLY A 474 16.99 11.46 4.20
CA GLY A 474 16.12 10.76 5.15
C GLY A 474 16.81 10.41 6.47
N HIS A 475 18.04 9.85 6.42
CA HIS A 475 18.81 9.54 7.62
C HIS A 475 19.18 10.79 8.43
N ALA A 476 19.51 11.91 7.77
CA ALA A 476 19.78 13.17 8.45
C ALA A 476 18.54 13.67 9.20
N LEU A 477 17.36 13.60 8.57
CA LEU A 477 16.08 13.96 9.17
C LEU A 477 15.74 13.03 10.36
N GLU A 478 15.88 11.71 10.20
CA GLU A 478 15.67 10.74 11.27
C GLU A 478 16.59 10.97 12.48
N ALA A 479 17.87 11.27 12.23
CA ALA A 479 18.86 11.52 13.28
C ALA A 479 18.52 12.80 14.07
N LEU A 480 18.09 13.87 13.40
CA LEU A 480 17.64 15.11 14.04
C LEU A 480 16.35 14.91 14.84
N MET A 481 15.48 13.98 14.43
CA MET A 481 14.31 13.58 15.22
C MET A 481 14.65 12.62 16.36
N HIS A 482 15.94 12.33 16.60
CA HIS A 482 16.43 11.36 17.58
C HIS A 482 15.75 9.98 17.43
N TYR A 483 15.41 9.61 16.19
CA TYR A 483 14.70 8.39 15.86
C TYR A 483 13.35 8.22 16.57
N ASN A 484 12.70 9.33 16.94
CA ASN A 484 11.37 9.31 17.52
C ASN A 484 10.32 8.91 16.46
N SER A 485 9.87 7.67 16.50
CA SER A 485 8.87 7.10 15.59
C SER A 485 7.48 7.75 15.66
N GLU A 486 7.17 8.49 16.73
CA GLU A 486 5.94 9.30 16.75
C GLU A 486 6.04 10.45 15.75
N ARG A 487 7.23 11.06 15.63
CA ARG A 487 7.49 12.20 14.73
C ARG A 487 7.77 11.76 13.31
N LEU A 488 8.65 10.78 13.12
CA LEU A 488 9.10 10.35 11.80
C LEU A 488 9.46 8.87 11.80
N VAL A 489 8.76 8.07 11.00
CA VAL A 489 9.19 6.69 10.71
C VAL A 489 10.08 6.64 9.47
N HIS A 490 10.89 5.58 9.33
CA HIS A 490 11.91 5.48 8.28
C HIS A 490 11.36 5.78 6.87
N GLY A 491 10.28 5.13 6.46
CA GLY A 491 9.70 5.34 5.13
C GLY A 491 9.17 6.76 4.88
N GLU A 492 8.76 7.48 5.93
CA GLU A 492 8.40 8.91 5.82
C GLU A 492 9.66 9.77 5.58
N GLY A 493 10.74 9.48 6.30
CA GLY A 493 12.04 10.12 6.08
C GLY A 493 12.60 9.85 4.68
N VAL A 494 12.48 8.61 4.19
CA VAL A 494 12.86 8.23 2.83
C VAL A 494 11.97 8.92 1.79
N ALA A 495 10.65 9.05 2.02
CA ALA A 495 9.75 9.76 1.11
C ALA A 495 10.14 11.25 0.95
N ILE A 496 10.34 11.96 2.06
CA ILE A 496 10.84 13.35 2.04
C ILE A 496 12.20 13.38 1.34
N GLY A 497 13.10 12.47 1.72
CA GLY A 497 14.44 12.41 1.16
C GLY A 497 14.48 12.14 -0.35
N MET A 498 13.59 11.30 -0.88
CA MET A 498 13.44 11.06 -2.31
C MET A 498 13.03 12.35 -3.02
N VAL A 499 12.04 13.08 -2.49
CA VAL A 499 11.60 14.36 -3.08
C VAL A 499 12.71 15.41 -3.01
N CYS A 500 13.46 15.50 -1.90
CA CYS A 500 14.64 16.35 -1.81
C CYS A 500 15.70 15.95 -2.86
N ALA A 501 15.96 14.66 -3.05
CA ALA A 501 16.90 14.18 -4.06
C ALA A 501 16.43 14.50 -5.49
N MET A 502 15.13 14.38 -5.79
CA MET A 502 14.54 14.78 -7.08
C MET A 502 14.71 16.28 -7.33
N ARG A 503 14.34 17.13 -6.36
CA ARG A 503 14.47 18.60 -6.45
C ARG A 503 15.92 19.05 -6.55
N PHE A 504 16.81 18.42 -5.80
CA PHE A 504 18.23 18.72 -5.87
C PHE A 504 18.82 18.30 -7.22
N SER A 505 18.42 17.13 -7.75
CA SER A 505 18.79 16.71 -9.11
C SER A 505 18.31 17.71 -10.17
N GLN A 506 17.07 18.19 -10.04
CA GLN A 506 16.51 19.22 -10.93
C GLN A 506 17.26 20.55 -10.81
N LYS A 507 17.62 21.00 -9.60
CA LYS A 507 18.39 22.23 -9.37
C LYS A 507 19.78 22.16 -10.02
N LEU A 508 20.38 20.97 -10.04
CA LEU A 508 21.65 20.71 -10.73
C LEU A 508 21.50 20.50 -12.24
N GLY A 509 20.26 20.53 -12.77
CA GLY A 509 19.97 20.37 -14.19
C GLY A 509 19.96 18.93 -14.70
N PHE A 510 19.87 17.93 -13.81
CA PHE A 510 19.90 16.52 -14.19
C PHE A 510 18.56 15.95 -14.63
N CYS A 511 17.43 16.49 -14.15
CA CYS A 511 16.09 16.02 -14.50
C CYS A 511 15.10 17.18 -14.65
N SER A 512 13.92 16.88 -15.19
CA SER A 512 12.86 17.87 -15.44
C SER A 512 12.09 18.22 -14.17
N TRP A 513 11.46 19.40 -14.14
CA TRP A 513 10.50 19.74 -13.07
C TRP A 513 9.25 18.86 -13.11
N GLU A 514 8.86 18.37 -14.29
CA GLU A 514 7.73 17.45 -14.45
C GLU A 514 7.97 16.12 -13.71
N ASP A 515 9.18 15.57 -13.76
CA ASP A 515 9.52 14.36 -13.00
C ASP A 515 9.43 14.59 -11.50
N VAL A 516 9.89 15.75 -11.01
CA VAL A 516 9.77 16.14 -9.59
C VAL A 516 8.30 16.17 -9.17
N GLU A 517 7.45 16.84 -9.94
CA GLU A 517 6.02 16.98 -9.66
C GLU A 517 5.32 15.63 -9.67
N ARG A 518 5.64 14.75 -10.62
CA ARG A 518 5.07 13.40 -10.69
C ARG A 518 5.37 12.58 -9.44
N VAL A 519 6.64 12.56 -9.00
CA VAL A 519 7.06 11.82 -7.80
C VAL A 519 6.43 12.39 -6.55
N GLU A 520 6.47 13.71 -6.38
CA GLU A 520 5.85 14.38 -5.24
C GLU A 520 4.34 14.12 -5.18
N ARG A 521 3.63 14.34 -6.30
CA ARG A 521 2.18 14.12 -6.39
C ARG A 521 1.82 12.66 -6.09
N HIS A 522 2.61 11.71 -6.54
CA HIS A 522 2.39 10.30 -6.26
C HIS A 522 2.51 9.99 -4.76
N LEU A 523 3.59 10.44 -4.12
CA LEU A 523 3.83 10.23 -2.69
C LEU A 523 2.78 10.94 -1.81
N VAL A 524 2.42 12.18 -2.15
CA VAL A 524 1.32 12.90 -1.50
C VAL A 524 -0.01 12.16 -1.69
N GLY A 525 -0.27 11.63 -2.89
CA GLY A 525 -1.50 10.91 -3.24
C GLY A 525 -1.74 9.67 -2.38
N VAL A 526 -0.68 8.95 -2.02
CA VAL A 526 -0.74 7.82 -1.07
C VAL A 526 -0.63 8.26 0.40
N GLY A 527 -0.47 9.55 0.64
CA GLY A 527 -0.45 10.19 1.96
C GLY A 527 0.87 10.00 2.72
N LEU A 528 1.99 10.02 2.01
CA LEU A 528 3.34 10.18 2.55
C LEU A 528 3.74 11.66 2.60
N PRO A 529 4.55 12.08 3.59
CA PRO A 529 5.11 13.42 3.62
C PRO A 529 6.16 13.59 2.52
N THR A 530 6.30 14.81 2.02
CA THR A 530 7.21 15.14 0.90
C THR A 530 8.02 16.40 1.14
N LYS A 531 7.73 17.13 2.22
CA LYS A 531 8.47 18.33 2.63
C LYS A 531 9.06 18.12 4.02
N ILE A 532 10.21 18.75 4.27
CA ILE A 532 10.83 18.73 5.61
C ILE A 532 9.87 19.32 6.66
N ASN A 533 9.14 20.37 6.29
CA ASN A 533 8.14 21.02 7.14
C ASN A 533 6.89 20.16 7.43
N ASP A 534 6.69 19.03 6.72
CA ASP A 534 5.63 18.07 7.06
C ASP A 534 5.96 17.29 8.35
N ILE A 535 7.22 17.30 8.80
CA ILE A 535 7.66 16.59 10.01
C ILE A 535 7.10 17.32 11.25
N PRO A 536 6.30 16.65 12.10
CA PRO A 536 5.72 17.27 13.27
C PRO A 536 6.76 17.90 14.19
N GLY A 537 6.62 19.21 14.44
CA GLY A 537 7.49 19.99 15.32
C GLY A 537 8.88 20.28 14.76
N TRP A 538 9.08 20.20 13.44
CA TRP A 538 10.37 20.54 12.83
C TRP A 538 10.82 21.96 13.18
N SER A 539 12.09 22.11 13.57
CA SER A 539 12.67 23.42 13.94
C SER A 539 14.16 23.56 13.62
N ASP A 540 14.79 22.53 13.05
CA ASP A 540 16.21 22.52 12.72
C ASP A 540 16.46 23.29 11.41
N ASP A 541 17.65 23.90 11.31
CA ASP A 541 18.07 24.68 10.14
C ASP A 541 18.88 23.86 9.12
N ALA A 542 19.22 24.49 8.00
CA ALA A 542 20.01 23.86 6.94
C ALA A 542 21.40 23.37 7.41
N GLU A 543 22.00 24.04 8.40
CA GLU A 543 23.31 23.66 8.94
C GLU A 543 23.21 22.39 9.77
N ALA A 544 22.16 22.26 10.59
CA ALA A 544 21.90 21.07 11.38
C ALA A 544 21.67 19.84 10.47
N ILE A 545 20.90 20.00 9.40
CA ILE A 545 20.69 18.93 8.40
C ILE A 545 22.01 18.54 7.73
N LEU A 546 22.76 19.52 7.22
CA LEU A 546 24.05 19.27 6.55
C LEU A 546 25.04 18.57 7.49
N LYS A 547 25.12 19.00 8.75
CA LYS A 547 25.96 18.36 9.77
C LYS A 547 25.53 16.92 10.06
N ALA A 548 24.24 16.63 10.09
CA ALA A 548 23.73 15.29 10.28
C ALA A 548 24.04 14.37 9.09
N MET A 549 24.06 14.89 7.85
CA MET A 549 24.48 14.12 6.66
C MET A 549 25.92 13.62 6.76
N TYR A 550 26.82 14.37 7.41
CA TYR A 550 28.21 13.94 7.62
C TYR A 550 28.38 12.77 8.60
N GLN A 551 27.34 12.46 9.38
CA GLN A 551 27.36 11.33 10.32
C GLN A 551 26.87 10.03 9.67
N ASP A 552 26.28 10.10 8.46
CA ASP A 552 25.89 8.91 7.68
C ASP A 552 27.14 8.21 7.11
N LYS A 553 27.03 6.90 6.85
CA LYS A 553 28.11 6.01 6.38
C LYS A 553 28.65 6.35 4.97
N LYS A 554 28.26 7.48 4.39
CA LYS A 554 28.49 7.86 2.97
C LYS A 554 29.50 9.00 2.78
N VAL A 555 30.30 9.29 3.81
CA VAL A 555 31.39 10.26 3.72
C VAL A 555 32.67 9.53 3.37
N GLU A 556 33.19 9.77 2.16
CA GLU A 556 34.52 9.32 1.75
C GLU A 556 35.44 10.55 1.68
N GLY A 557 36.48 10.59 2.52
CA GLY A 557 37.46 11.69 2.51
C GLY A 557 36.91 13.09 2.83
N GLY A 558 35.76 13.20 3.51
CA GLY A 558 35.12 14.48 3.83
C GLY A 558 34.22 15.06 2.73
N ALA A 559 34.04 14.33 1.62
CA ALA A 559 33.12 14.70 0.56
C ALA A 559 31.80 13.92 0.67
N LEU A 560 30.67 14.59 0.41
CA LEU A 560 29.34 13.97 0.45
C LEU A 560 29.08 13.18 -0.83
N THR A 561 28.62 11.94 -0.66
CA THR A 561 28.11 11.11 -1.76
C THR A 561 26.59 11.05 -1.69
N PHE A 562 25.94 11.39 -2.79
CA PHE A 562 24.49 11.33 -2.95
C PHE A 562 24.10 10.28 -3.99
N ILE A 563 22.88 9.80 -3.88
CA ILE A 563 22.20 9.13 -4.98
C ILE A 563 21.21 10.15 -5.56
N LEU A 564 21.49 10.57 -6.79
CA LEU A 564 20.71 11.54 -7.55
C LEU A 564 20.10 10.84 -8.76
N THR A 565 19.41 11.59 -9.61
CA THR A 565 18.73 10.99 -10.76
C THR A 565 18.74 11.87 -12.02
N HIS A 566 18.78 11.22 -13.19
CA HIS A 566 18.53 11.83 -14.50
C HIS A 566 17.04 11.86 -14.89
N GLY A 567 16.15 11.36 -14.02
CA GLY A 567 14.72 11.27 -14.26
C GLY A 567 14.13 10.02 -13.60
N ILE A 568 12.83 9.80 -13.73
CA ILE A 568 12.22 8.61 -13.15
C ILE A 568 12.85 7.35 -13.77
N GLY A 569 13.44 6.48 -12.94
CA GLY A 569 14.04 5.21 -13.35
C GLY A 569 15.54 5.27 -13.69
N GLU A 570 16.21 6.40 -13.50
CA GLU A 570 17.61 6.60 -13.90
C GLU A 570 18.46 7.22 -12.78
N ALA A 571 18.54 6.52 -11.63
CA ALA A 571 19.38 6.97 -10.51
C ALA A 571 20.88 6.69 -10.75
N PHE A 572 21.73 7.55 -10.19
CA PHE A 572 23.19 7.43 -10.26
C PHE A 572 23.88 7.89 -8.99
N ILE A 573 25.15 7.46 -8.81
CA ILE A 573 25.98 7.84 -7.67
C ILE A 573 26.69 9.16 -7.98
N ALA A 574 26.31 10.22 -7.27
CA ALA A 574 26.94 11.54 -7.35
C ALA A 574 27.98 11.68 -6.24
N LYS A 575 29.26 11.55 -6.60
CA LYS A 575 30.40 11.73 -5.68
C LYS A 575 30.86 13.20 -5.67
N GLY A 576 31.40 13.66 -4.55
CA GLY A 576 32.06 14.97 -4.49
C GLY A 576 31.10 16.15 -4.56
N VAL A 577 29.86 15.98 -4.10
CA VAL A 577 28.87 17.06 -4.12
C VAL A 577 29.32 18.20 -3.19
N ASP A 578 29.35 19.43 -3.72
CA ASP A 578 29.76 20.63 -3.00
C ASP A 578 28.80 20.91 -1.83
N PRO A 579 29.27 20.89 -0.57
CA PRO A 579 28.44 21.16 0.61
C PRO A 579 27.76 22.53 0.56
N GLN A 580 28.36 23.54 -0.12
CA GLN A 580 27.74 24.86 -0.24
C GLN A 580 26.49 24.82 -1.13
N GLN A 581 26.47 23.99 -2.17
CA GLN A 581 25.29 23.80 -3.02
C GLN A 581 24.18 23.07 -2.28
N VAL A 582 24.55 22.05 -1.48
CA VAL A 582 23.60 21.33 -0.62
C VAL A 582 22.99 22.30 0.40
N ARG A 583 23.83 23.11 1.06
CA ARG A 583 23.39 24.12 2.02
C ARG A 583 22.42 25.13 1.39
N ALA A 584 22.77 25.68 0.23
CA ALA A 584 21.91 26.63 -0.49
C ALA A 584 20.57 26.00 -0.87
N PHE A 585 20.60 24.74 -1.35
CA PHE A 585 19.39 23.97 -1.61
C PHE A 585 18.53 23.78 -0.36
N LEU A 586 19.12 23.39 0.78
CA LEU A 586 18.39 23.18 2.02
C LEU A 586 17.73 24.45 2.58
N ILE A 587 18.36 25.62 2.41
CA ILE A 587 17.77 26.92 2.78
C ILE A 587 16.48 27.15 1.97
N GLU A 588 16.54 26.99 0.65
CA GLU A 588 15.37 27.14 -0.21
C GLU A 588 14.30 26.09 0.07
N GLU A 589 14.72 24.85 0.39
CA GLU A 589 13.80 23.74 0.67
C GLU A 589 13.01 23.96 1.97
N LEU A 590 13.63 24.57 2.99
CA LEU A 590 12.96 24.92 4.24
C LEU A 590 11.98 26.10 4.10
N GLU A 591 12.17 26.96 3.12
CA GLU A 591 11.27 28.09 2.82
C GLU A 591 10.02 27.68 2.02
N ARG A 592 9.98 26.45 1.49
CA ARG A 592 8.82 25.96 0.73
C ARG A 592 7.62 25.68 1.65
N THR A 593 6.49 26.30 1.29
CA THR A 593 5.16 26.09 1.91
C THR A 593 4.42 24.94 1.26
#